data_AF-A0A9N9ZI62-F1
#
_entry.id   AF-A0A9N9ZI62-F1
#
_cell.length_a   1.000
_cell.length_b   1.000
_cell.length_c   1.000
_cell.angle_alpha   90.00
_cell.angle_beta   90.00
_cell.angle_gamma   90.00
#
_symmetry.space_group_name_H-M   'P 1'
#
loop_
_entity.id
_entity.type
_entity.pdbx_description
1 polymer ?
#
loop_
_entity_poly.entity_id
_entity_poly.type
_entity_poly.pdbx_seq_one_letter_code
_entity_poly.pdbx_strand_id
1 'polypeptide(L)'
;MDMIEDNIPGPSFDMASLSDFPSGSSSGLDFLPAGSQPSPRLLGPLGEVKPIEGSSESWQWVLGQLKSYPRAFAEQSQTLFIHPHLYRDSMPRSIRAAFGASSASCLLSQSNRIMLFRLIDIEVLQLLQNNEPNLTLLDELARLQALVLYQTIRLFHGGIEQRMLAEQQQTVLMSSALKLLARSQAELQKAEAVCWASWILAECIRRTALVVYMLYGVHSIVRQGICIGFHTLVALPMSTAFNSWNSEADHLNQPEPTRTITYEMFTEGWPAMPRKLLPLEKFLLVPCKGINTIEAYDIPESVVV
;
A
#
# COMPACT_ATOMS: atom_id res chain seq x y z
N MET A 1 -46.14 -54.32 -0.14
CA MET A 1 -44.92 -54.75 -0.86
C MET A 1 -44.05 -53.53 -1.03
N ASP A 2 -43.07 -53.24 -0.17
CA ASP A 2 -42.35 -54.11 0.79
C ASP A 2 -41.57 -55.23 0.05
N MET A 3 -40.26 -55.49 0.26
CA MET A 3 -39.29 -55.09 1.32
C MET A 3 -37.85 -54.84 0.72
N ILE A 4 -36.95 -54.05 1.36
CA ILE A 4 -35.76 -54.42 2.21
C ILE A 4 -34.68 -55.26 1.48
N GLU A 5 -33.36 -55.07 1.62
CA GLU A 5 -32.54 -54.24 2.55
C GLU A 5 -32.02 -52.94 1.84
N ASP A 6 -30.80 -52.38 1.93
CA ASP A 6 -29.48 -52.71 2.53
C ASP A 6 -28.75 -51.42 3.03
N ASN A 7 -27.89 -51.52 4.05
CA ASN A 7 -27.12 -50.41 4.65
C ASN A 7 -25.97 -50.91 5.56
N ILE A 8 -24.70 -50.61 5.22
CA ILE A 8 -23.51 -51.02 6.00
C ILE A 8 -22.50 -49.85 6.15
N PRO A 9 -22.05 -49.49 7.38
CA PRO A 9 -21.08 -48.43 7.64
C PRO A 9 -19.61 -48.90 7.71
N GLY A 10 -18.67 -47.97 7.56
CA GLY A 10 -17.23 -48.16 7.83
C GLY A 10 -16.77 -47.48 9.14
N PRO A 11 -15.68 -47.95 9.79
CA PRO A 11 -15.43 -47.67 11.22
C PRO A 11 -14.58 -46.43 11.52
N SER A 12 -14.74 -45.94 12.75
CA SER A 12 -13.82 -45.03 13.45
C SER A 12 -12.53 -45.74 13.90
N PHE A 13 -11.45 -45.00 14.07
CA PHE A 13 -10.24 -45.47 14.75
C PHE A 13 -9.70 -44.40 15.72
N ASP A 14 -9.72 -44.73 17.02
CA ASP A 14 -8.97 -44.00 18.05
C ASP A 14 -7.50 -44.47 18.06
N MET A 15 -6.60 -43.59 18.49
CA MET A 15 -5.27 -44.00 18.96
C MET A 15 -4.77 -43.07 20.06
N ALA A 16 -4.83 -43.54 21.31
CA ALA A 16 -4.31 -42.87 22.49
C ALA A 16 -3.40 -43.82 23.31
N SER A 17 -2.09 -43.70 23.08
CA SER A 17 -0.99 -44.41 23.76
C SER A 17 0.33 -43.84 23.21
N LEU A 18 1.41 -43.56 23.95
CA LEU A 18 1.80 -43.62 25.37
C LEU A 18 2.78 -42.43 25.62
N SER A 19 2.75 -41.74 26.78
CA SER A 19 3.73 -41.82 27.90
C SER A 19 5.16 -41.27 27.58
N ASP A 20 5.95 -40.62 28.46
CA ASP A 20 5.94 -40.47 29.93
C ASP A 20 6.59 -39.13 30.40
N PHE A 21 6.15 -38.62 31.57
CA PHE A 21 6.83 -37.86 32.67
C PHE A 21 8.05 -36.89 32.46
N PRO A 22 8.43 -36.03 33.45
CA PRO A 22 7.83 -35.79 34.78
C PRO A 22 7.42 -34.33 35.08
N SER A 23 6.58 -34.17 36.11
CA SER A 23 6.29 -32.89 36.77
C SER A 23 7.37 -32.53 37.81
N GLY A 24 7.87 -31.29 37.79
CA GLY A 24 8.75 -30.73 38.83
C GLY A 24 8.18 -29.44 39.41
N SER A 25 7.99 -29.37 40.72
CA SER A 25 7.44 -28.21 41.42
C SER A 25 8.54 -27.39 42.11
N SER A 26 8.60 -26.08 41.85
CA SER A 26 9.25 -25.13 42.76
C SER A 26 8.51 -23.79 42.75
N SER A 27 8.30 -23.23 43.93
CA SER A 27 7.57 -21.99 44.15
C SER A 27 8.49 -20.77 44.05
N GLY A 28 8.13 -19.79 43.22
CA GLY A 28 8.74 -18.46 43.19
C GLY A 28 7.67 -17.39 43.01
N LEU A 29 7.51 -16.53 44.01
CA LEU A 29 6.64 -15.35 43.96
C LEU A 29 7.51 -14.14 43.60
N ASP A 30 7.59 -13.81 42.30
CA ASP A 30 8.21 -12.57 41.83
C ASP A 30 7.18 -11.72 41.06
N PHE A 31 7.06 -10.45 41.46
CA PHE A 31 6.18 -9.49 40.83
C PHE A 31 6.80 -8.99 39.51
N LEU A 32 6.02 -9.02 38.43
CA LEU A 32 6.31 -8.27 37.20
C LEU A 32 5.18 -7.27 36.92
N PRO A 33 5.49 -6.02 36.52
CA PRO A 33 4.47 -5.02 36.22
C PRO A 33 3.77 -5.31 34.88
N ALA A 34 2.50 -4.95 34.80
CA ALA A 34 1.77 -4.94 33.53
C ALA A 34 2.27 -3.82 32.61
N GLY A 35 2.24 -4.02 31.27
CA GLY A 35 2.40 -2.90 30.35
C GLY A 35 3.10 -3.12 29.01
N SER A 36 3.45 -4.34 28.58
CA SER A 36 4.03 -4.58 27.24
C SER A 36 3.17 -5.53 26.40
N GLN A 37 2.15 -4.97 25.75
CA GLN A 37 1.47 -5.65 24.63
C GLN A 37 2.50 -5.93 23.52
N PRO A 38 2.67 -7.20 23.07
CA PRO A 38 3.65 -7.50 22.04
C PRO A 38 3.19 -6.93 20.70
N SER A 39 3.90 -5.93 20.19
CA SER A 39 3.75 -5.46 18.81
C SER A 39 3.86 -6.65 17.84
N PRO A 40 2.98 -6.78 16.84
CA PRO A 40 2.97 -7.94 15.95
C PRO A 40 4.30 -8.03 15.17
N ARG A 41 5.18 -8.94 15.60
CA ARG A 41 6.46 -9.21 14.93
C ARG A 41 6.19 -9.99 13.65
N LEU A 42 6.18 -9.27 12.51
CA LEU A 42 5.89 -9.82 11.18
C LEU A 42 6.88 -10.91 10.73
N LEU A 43 8.07 -10.96 11.35
CA LEU A 43 9.09 -11.97 11.12
C LEU A 43 9.22 -12.88 12.36
N GLY A 44 9.25 -14.19 12.12
CA GLY A 44 9.69 -15.17 13.12
C GLY A 44 11.20 -15.07 13.39
N PRO A 45 11.70 -15.72 14.47
CA PRO A 45 13.11 -15.66 14.86
C PRO A 45 14.09 -16.29 13.84
N LEU A 46 13.58 -16.96 12.80
CA LEU A 46 14.35 -17.60 11.73
C LEU A 46 14.07 -17.00 10.34
N GLY A 47 13.45 -15.82 10.25
CA GLY A 47 13.07 -15.20 8.97
C GLY A 47 11.82 -15.79 8.32
N GLU A 48 11.19 -16.79 8.95
CA GLU A 48 9.87 -17.29 8.57
C GLU A 48 8.84 -16.15 8.58
N VAL A 49 8.14 -15.95 7.45
CA VAL A 49 7.03 -15.01 7.35
C VAL A 49 5.86 -15.60 8.14
N LYS A 50 5.54 -14.99 9.29
CA LYS A 50 4.37 -15.40 10.06
C LYS A 50 3.09 -15.00 9.30
N PRO A 51 2.04 -15.84 9.31
CA PRO A 51 0.70 -15.40 8.95
C PRO A 51 0.35 -14.15 9.77
N ILE A 52 -0.19 -13.12 9.13
CA ILE A 52 -0.47 -11.85 9.81
C ILE A 52 -1.74 -11.99 10.67
N GLU A 53 -1.54 -12.38 11.93
CA GLU A 53 -2.54 -12.31 12.99
C GLU A 53 -2.89 -10.83 13.25
N GLY A 54 -4.02 -10.40 12.68
CA GLY A 54 -4.46 -9.00 12.72
C GLY A 54 -5.80 -8.76 12.04
N SER A 55 -6.66 -9.78 11.94
CA SER A 55 -7.94 -9.70 11.24
C SER A 55 -8.98 -8.88 12.01
N SER A 56 -9.15 -7.61 11.62
CA SER A 56 -10.45 -7.11 11.19
C SER A 56 -10.28 -5.71 10.58
N GLU A 57 -10.09 -4.70 11.44
CA GLU A 57 -10.40 -3.30 11.14
C GLU A 57 -9.28 -2.57 10.38
N SER A 58 -8.04 -2.66 10.85
CA SER A 58 -6.89 -1.97 10.25
C SER A 58 -6.69 -2.31 8.77
N TRP A 59 -6.81 -3.60 8.40
CA TRP A 59 -6.71 -4.02 7.00
C TRP A 59 -7.93 -3.59 6.19
N GLN A 60 -9.15 -3.62 6.74
CA GLN A 60 -10.34 -3.09 6.07
C GLN A 60 -10.22 -1.58 5.80
N TRP A 61 -9.66 -0.81 6.74
CA TRP A 61 -9.37 0.61 6.57
C TRP A 61 -8.34 0.84 5.44
N VAL A 62 -7.22 0.11 5.43
CA VAL A 62 -6.18 0.21 4.39
C VAL A 62 -6.72 -0.19 3.00
N LEU A 63 -7.49 -1.28 2.93
CA LEU A 63 -8.23 -1.69 1.72
C LEU A 63 -9.22 -0.62 1.26
N GLY A 64 -9.91 0.04 2.20
CA GLY A 64 -10.79 1.18 1.95
C GLY A 64 -10.06 2.37 1.33
N GLN A 65 -8.91 2.76 1.90
CA GLN A 65 -8.06 3.82 1.35
C GLN A 65 -7.62 3.46 -0.08
N LEU A 66 -7.01 2.28 -0.28
CA LEU A 66 -6.59 1.80 -1.61
C LEU A 66 -7.75 1.84 -2.62
N LYS A 67 -8.91 1.28 -2.27
CA LYS A 67 -10.11 1.24 -3.11
C LYS A 67 -10.67 2.63 -3.42
N SER A 68 -10.44 3.63 -2.57
CA SER A 68 -10.92 4.99 -2.76
C SER A 68 -10.17 5.79 -3.84
N TYR A 69 -8.91 5.45 -4.14
CA TYR A 69 -8.05 6.31 -4.97
C TYR A 69 -8.60 6.63 -6.38
N PRO A 70 -9.27 5.73 -7.12
CA PRO A 70 -9.92 6.09 -8.38
C PRO A 70 -11.05 7.11 -8.17
N ARG A 71 -11.85 6.97 -7.10
CA ARG A 71 -12.89 7.95 -6.76
C ARG A 71 -12.27 9.30 -6.41
N ALA A 72 -11.29 9.33 -5.51
CA ALA A 72 -10.60 10.57 -5.13
C ALA A 72 -9.97 11.27 -6.34
N PHE A 73 -9.39 10.50 -7.27
CA PHE A 73 -8.83 11.06 -8.49
C PHE A 73 -9.89 11.59 -9.46
N ALA A 74 -11.04 10.92 -9.59
CA ALA A 74 -12.15 11.40 -10.42
C ALA A 74 -12.85 12.64 -9.84
N GLU A 75 -12.98 12.73 -8.52
CA GLU A 75 -13.69 13.81 -7.82
C GLU A 75 -12.81 15.04 -7.55
N GLN A 76 -11.49 14.86 -7.39
CA GLN A 76 -10.58 15.91 -6.91
C GLN A 76 -9.31 16.08 -7.75
N SER A 77 -9.08 15.26 -8.79
CA SER A 77 -7.83 15.22 -9.58
C SER A 77 -6.54 14.98 -8.76
N GLN A 78 -6.66 14.44 -7.53
CA GLN A 78 -5.55 14.15 -6.63
C GLN A 78 -5.72 12.81 -5.90
N THR A 79 -4.62 12.28 -5.38
CA THR A 79 -4.60 11.12 -4.47
C THR A 79 -3.44 11.28 -3.47
N LEU A 80 -3.22 10.31 -2.58
CA LEU A 80 -2.00 10.29 -1.75
C LEU A 80 -0.69 10.27 -2.57
N PHE A 81 -0.72 9.88 -3.84
CA PHE A 81 0.46 9.75 -4.71
C PHE A 81 0.43 10.65 -5.96
N ILE A 82 -0.68 11.33 -6.24
CA ILE A 82 -0.85 12.31 -7.33
C ILE A 82 -1.16 13.68 -6.72
N HIS A 83 -0.20 14.62 -6.81
CA HIS A 83 -0.36 15.98 -6.28
C HIS A 83 -1.10 16.89 -7.29
N PRO A 84 -2.02 17.79 -6.85
CA PRO A 84 -2.75 18.70 -7.75
C PRO A 84 -1.89 19.49 -8.74
N HIS A 85 -0.70 19.94 -8.31
CA HIS A 85 0.18 20.76 -9.16
C HIS A 85 0.99 19.95 -10.19
N LEU A 86 1.05 18.62 -10.07
CA LEU A 86 1.91 17.75 -10.89
C LEU A 86 1.56 17.78 -12.39
N TYR A 87 0.28 17.96 -12.72
CA TYR A 87 -0.24 17.97 -14.09
C TYR A 87 -1.04 19.23 -14.43
N ARG A 88 -0.76 20.34 -13.74
CA ARG A 88 -1.47 21.62 -13.88
C ARG A 88 -1.30 22.21 -15.29
N ASP A 89 -0.07 22.25 -15.78
CA ASP A 89 0.27 22.95 -17.03
C ASP A 89 0.21 22.03 -18.25
N SER A 90 0.31 20.71 -18.04
CA SER A 90 0.13 19.67 -19.06
C SER A 90 -0.31 18.36 -18.42
N MET A 91 -1.35 17.74 -18.99
CA MET A 91 -1.86 16.44 -18.53
C MET A 91 -1.61 15.34 -19.57
N PRO A 92 -0.65 14.43 -19.33
CA PRO A 92 -0.30 13.35 -20.25
C PRO A 92 -1.50 12.47 -20.63
N ARG A 93 -1.44 11.82 -21.80
CA ARG A 93 -2.53 10.96 -22.28
C ARG A 93 -2.92 9.88 -21.27
N SER A 94 -1.94 9.25 -20.62
CA SER A 94 -2.16 8.21 -19.61
C SER A 94 -3.00 8.70 -18.43
N ILE A 95 -2.74 9.92 -17.95
CA ILE A 95 -3.47 10.55 -16.84
C ILE A 95 -4.89 10.95 -17.27
N ARG A 96 -5.06 11.49 -18.49
CA ARG A 96 -6.39 11.80 -19.04
C ARG A 96 -7.25 10.54 -19.22
N ALA A 97 -6.67 9.45 -19.71
CA ALA A 97 -7.34 8.16 -19.82
C ALA A 97 -7.67 7.55 -18.45
N ALA A 98 -6.73 7.62 -17.50
CA ALA A 98 -6.94 7.15 -16.12
C ALA A 98 -8.04 7.96 -15.41
N PHE A 99 -8.14 9.27 -15.63
CA PHE A 99 -9.22 10.11 -15.11
C PHE A 99 -10.59 9.67 -15.68
N GLY A 100 -10.66 9.43 -16.99
CA GLY A 100 -11.87 8.94 -17.65
C GLY A 100 -12.32 7.56 -17.14
N ALA A 101 -11.39 6.61 -17.03
CA ALA A 101 -11.66 5.27 -16.49
C ALA A 101 -12.05 5.32 -15.01
N SER A 102 -11.40 6.18 -14.22
CA SER A 102 -11.72 6.37 -12.80
C SER A 102 -13.13 6.96 -12.61
N SER A 103 -13.48 7.97 -13.41
CA SER A 103 -14.83 8.56 -13.45
C SER A 103 -15.89 7.54 -13.86
N ALA A 104 -15.63 6.75 -14.90
CA ALA A 104 -16.49 5.65 -15.31
C ALA A 104 -16.62 4.55 -14.23
N SER A 105 -15.57 4.29 -13.45
CA SER A 105 -15.62 3.35 -12.33
C SER A 105 -16.48 3.83 -11.15
N CYS A 106 -16.65 5.15 -10.99
CA CYS A 106 -17.56 5.73 -9.99
C CYS A 106 -19.04 5.53 -10.35
N LEU A 107 -19.33 5.32 -11.64
CA LEU A 107 -20.66 5.04 -12.21
C LEU A 107 -20.79 3.57 -12.65
N LEU A 108 -19.99 2.66 -12.06
CA LEU A 108 -19.93 1.26 -12.48
C LEU A 108 -21.27 0.53 -12.25
N SER A 109 -21.79 -0.04 -13.32
CA SER A 109 -23.04 -0.79 -13.38
C SER A 109 -22.90 -1.99 -14.33
N GLN A 110 -23.83 -2.94 -14.29
CA GLN A 110 -23.70 -4.17 -15.08
C GLN A 110 -23.66 -3.92 -16.60
N SER A 111 -24.25 -2.82 -17.08
CA SER A 111 -24.25 -2.43 -18.50
C SER A 111 -22.92 -1.84 -18.98
N ASN A 112 -22.28 -0.97 -18.20
CA ASN A 112 -21.01 -0.34 -18.59
C ASN A 112 -19.75 -1.15 -18.18
N ARG A 113 -19.90 -2.14 -17.28
CA ARG A 113 -18.81 -3.00 -16.77
C ARG A 113 -17.89 -3.55 -17.85
N ILE A 114 -18.46 -4.16 -18.91
CA ILE A 114 -17.67 -4.78 -19.99
C ILE A 114 -16.87 -3.72 -20.76
N MET A 115 -17.44 -2.52 -20.96
CA MET A 115 -16.77 -1.43 -21.67
C MET A 115 -15.64 -0.81 -20.84
N LEU A 116 -15.83 -0.65 -19.53
CA LEU A 116 -14.79 -0.16 -18.62
C LEU A 116 -13.58 -1.10 -18.60
N PHE A 117 -13.78 -2.42 -18.45
CA PHE A 117 -12.65 -3.34 -18.40
C PHE A 117 -11.95 -3.49 -19.76
N ARG A 118 -12.67 -3.46 -20.88
CA ARG A 118 -12.04 -3.37 -22.22
C ARG A 118 -11.20 -2.10 -22.41
N LEU A 119 -11.66 -0.94 -21.92
CA LEU A 119 -10.87 0.30 -21.93
C LEU A 119 -9.59 0.14 -21.11
N ILE A 120 -9.69 -0.41 -19.89
CA ILE A 120 -8.55 -0.68 -19.02
C ILE A 120 -7.58 -1.65 -19.68
N ASP A 121 -8.06 -2.74 -20.29
CA ASP A 121 -7.22 -3.73 -20.97
C ASP A 121 -6.42 -3.09 -22.12
N ILE A 122 -7.05 -2.23 -22.93
CA ILE A 122 -6.41 -1.51 -24.04
C ILE A 122 -5.36 -0.50 -23.53
N GLU A 123 -5.71 0.34 -22.56
CA GLU A 123 -4.78 1.35 -22.02
C GLU A 123 -3.61 0.71 -21.26
N VAL A 124 -3.86 -0.34 -20.46
CA VAL A 124 -2.79 -1.11 -19.79
C VAL A 124 -1.84 -1.75 -20.81
N LEU A 125 -2.35 -2.36 -21.88
CA LEU A 125 -1.51 -2.94 -22.93
C LEU A 125 -0.63 -1.87 -23.60
N GLN A 126 -1.19 -0.72 -23.96
CA GLN A 126 -0.42 0.38 -24.55
C GLN A 126 0.65 0.91 -23.58
N LEU A 127 0.32 1.17 -22.31
CA LEU A 127 1.29 1.68 -21.34
C LEU A 127 2.43 0.70 -21.04
N LEU A 128 2.20 -0.61 -21.17
CA LEU A 128 3.21 -1.65 -20.99
C LEU A 128 4.02 -1.97 -22.27
N GLN A 129 3.52 -1.63 -23.46
CA GLN A 129 4.18 -1.90 -24.74
C GLN A 129 4.92 -0.68 -25.34
N ASN A 130 4.54 0.54 -24.97
CA ASN A 130 5.08 1.78 -25.56
C ASN A 130 6.51 2.09 -25.12
N ASN A 131 7.50 1.43 -25.75
CA ASN A 131 8.94 1.69 -25.61
C ASN A 131 9.37 3.00 -26.30
N GLU A 132 8.73 4.11 -25.93
CA GLU A 132 9.11 5.45 -26.41
C GLU A 132 10.54 5.79 -25.96
N PRO A 133 11.45 6.21 -26.86
CA PRO A 133 12.78 6.65 -26.47
C PRO A 133 12.72 7.99 -25.73
N ASN A 134 13.63 8.19 -24.78
CA ASN A 134 13.87 9.46 -24.09
C ASN A 134 12.70 10.00 -23.23
N LEU A 135 11.91 9.13 -22.60
CA LEU A 135 10.87 9.54 -21.64
C LEU A 135 11.45 10.36 -20.47
N THR A 136 10.73 11.41 -20.06
CA THR A 136 11.06 12.16 -18.85
C THR A 136 10.59 11.40 -17.59
N LEU A 137 11.13 11.76 -16.42
CA LEU A 137 10.62 11.28 -15.13
C LEU A 137 9.11 11.54 -14.95
N LEU A 138 8.59 12.65 -15.50
CA LEU A 138 7.18 13.00 -15.42
C LEU A 138 6.31 12.07 -16.30
N ASP A 139 6.81 11.67 -17.47
CA ASP A 139 6.11 10.72 -18.36
C ASP A 139 6.12 9.30 -17.79
N GLU A 140 7.25 8.83 -17.26
CA GLU A 140 7.35 7.52 -16.61
C GLU A 140 6.46 7.45 -15.36
N LEU A 141 6.44 8.52 -14.55
CA LEU A 141 5.50 8.65 -13.44
C LEU A 141 4.05 8.65 -13.93
N ALA A 142 3.73 9.43 -14.98
CA ALA A 142 2.38 9.53 -15.52
C ALA A 142 1.86 8.18 -16.07
N ARG A 143 2.75 7.32 -16.57
CA ARG A 143 2.44 5.94 -16.96
C ARG A 143 2.21 5.06 -15.75
N LEU A 144 3.11 5.10 -14.75
CA LEU A 144 3.02 4.27 -13.55
C LEU A 144 1.79 4.61 -12.68
N GLN A 145 1.46 5.90 -12.51
CA GLN A 145 0.28 6.34 -11.76
C GLN A 145 -1.03 5.91 -12.43
N ALA A 146 -1.12 6.03 -13.76
CA ALA A 146 -2.25 5.51 -14.52
C ALA A 146 -2.40 3.98 -14.36
N LEU A 147 -1.28 3.24 -14.45
CA LEU A 147 -1.27 1.80 -14.19
C LEU A 147 -1.73 1.47 -12.75
N VAL A 148 -1.29 2.19 -11.71
CA VAL A 148 -1.74 2.00 -10.33
C VAL A 148 -3.26 2.16 -10.20
N LEU A 149 -3.84 3.22 -10.80
CA LEU A 149 -5.29 3.43 -10.81
C LEU A 149 -6.01 2.28 -11.54
N TYR A 150 -5.50 1.83 -12.69
CA TYR A 150 -6.07 0.71 -13.44
C TYR A 150 -6.04 -0.61 -12.64
N GLN A 151 -4.91 -0.97 -12.01
CA GLN A 151 -4.85 -2.19 -11.19
C GLN A 151 -5.73 -2.07 -9.94
N THR A 152 -5.84 -0.87 -9.35
CA THR A 152 -6.77 -0.61 -8.23
C THR A 152 -8.23 -0.89 -8.65
N ILE A 153 -8.67 -0.41 -9.82
CA ILE A 153 -10.01 -0.70 -10.35
C ILE A 153 -10.18 -2.21 -10.59
N ARG A 154 -9.18 -2.89 -11.18
CA ARG A 154 -9.22 -4.34 -11.41
C ARG A 154 -9.30 -5.18 -10.15
N LEU A 155 -8.45 -4.91 -9.16
CA LEU A 155 -8.37 -5.69 -7.92
C LEU A 155 -9.67 -5.57 -7.10
N PHE A 156 -10.24 -4.35 -7.00
CA PHE A 156 -11.42 -4.12 -6.17
C PHE A 156 -12.78 -4.26 -6.89
N HIS A 157 -12.84 -4.11 -8.22
CA HIS A 157 -14.09 -4.11 -8.99
C HIS A 157 -14.11 -5.10 -10.18
N GLY A 158 -12.96 -5.64 -10.58
CA GLY A 158 -12.77 -6.45 -11.77
C GLY A 158 -13.25 -7.91 -11.70
N GLY A 159 -13.46 -8.46 -10.50
CA GLY A 159 -13.79 -9.88 -10.35
C GLY A 159 -12.57 -10.78 -10.62
N ILE A 160 -12.78 -12.08 -10.82
CA ILE A 160 -11.67 -13.07 -10.83
C ILE A 160 -10.68 -12.85 -11.99
N GLU A 161 -11.17 -12.76 -13.23
CA GLU A 161 -10.31 -12.63 -14.43
C GLU A 161 -9.42 -11.38 -14.37
N GLN A 162 -10.00 -10.24 -14.06
CA GLN A 162 -9.29 -8.95 -14.00
C GLN A 162 -8.37 -8.87 -12.76
N ARG A 163 -8.68 -9.57 -11.66
CA ARG A 163 -7.73 -9.78 -10.55
C ARG A 163 -6.53 -10.61 -11.00
N MET A 164 -6.73 -11.69 -11.73
CA MET A 164 -5.62 -12.51 -12.26
C MET A 164 -4.74 -11.71 -13.22
N LEU A 165 -5.31 -10.84 -14.07
CA LEU A 165 -4.54 -9.93 -14.93
C LEU A 165 -3.73 -8.90 -14.11
N ALA A 166 -4.28 -8.38 -13.01
CA ALA A 166 -3.57 -7.47 -12.12
C ALA A 166 -2.46 -8.17 -11.32
N GLU A 167 -2.69 -9.40 -10.86
CA GLU A 167 -1.71 -10.30 -10.22
C GLU A 167 -0.56 -10.65 -11.18
N GLN A 168 -0.87 -10.99 -12.43
CA GLN A 168 0.14 -11.27 -13.48
C GLN A 168 1.06 -10.07 -13.77
N GLN A 169 0.55 -8.85 -13.62
CA GLN A 169 1.28 -7.60 -13.92
C GLN A 169 2.06 -7.03 -12.72
N GLN A 170 1.91 -7.64 -11.52
CA GLN A 170 2.52 -7.23 -10.25
C GLN A 170 4.03 -6.95 -10.37
N THR A 171 4.81 -7.94 -10.82
CA THR A 171 6.28 -7.83 -10.91
C THR A 171 6.74 -6.70 -11.84
N VAL A 172 5.96 -6.40 -12.89
CA VAL A 172 6.27 -5.31 -13.82
C VAL A 172 6.05 -3.97 -13.14
N LEU A 173 4.91 -3.74 -12.48
CA LEU A 173 4.66 -2.49 -11.75
C LEU A 173 5.65 -2.28 -10.59
N MET A 174 5.92 -3.32 -9.80
CA MET A 174 6.84 -3.26 -8.66
C MET A 174 8.29 -2.99 -9.10
N SER A 175 8.74 -3.55 -10.24
CA SER A 175 10.09 -3.28 -10.77
C SER A 175 10.18 -1.91 -11.47
N SER A 176 9.14 -1.47 -12.17
CA SER A 176 9.09 -0.11 -12.76
C SER A 176 9.08 0.98 -11.69
N ALA A 177 8.40 0.75 -10.55
CA ALA A 177 8.45 1.66 -9.41
C ALA A 177 9.88 1.83 -8.86
N LEU A 178 10.64 0.74 -8.69
CA LEU A 178 12.03 0.81 -8.24
C LEU A 178 12.95 1.49 -9.27
N LYS A 179 12.79 1.18 -10.57
CA LYS A 179 13.58 1.80 -11.64
C LYS A 179 13.38 3.31 -11.69
N LEU A 180 12.13 3.76 -11.67
CA LEU A 180 11.78 5.18 -11.67
C LEU A 180 12.28 5.90 -10.41
N LEU A 181 12.18 5.25 -9.24
CA LEU A 181 12.71 5.76 -7.98
C LEU A 181 14.25 5.94 -8.02
N ALA A 182 14.98 4.90 -8.44
CA ALA A 182 16.43 4.93 -8.54
C ALA A 182 16.92 5.97 -9.56
N ARG A 183 16.23 6.07 -10.72
CA ARG A 183 16.47 7.10 -11.74
C ARG A 183 16.25 8.51 -11.15
N SER A 184 15.12 8.73 -10.48
CA SER A 184 14.79 10.01 -9.85
C SER A 184 15.86 10.43 -8.83
N GLN A 185 16.30 9.52 -7.96
CA GLN A 185 17.36 9.79 -6.99
C GLN A 185 18.69 10.17 -7.67
N ALA A 186 19.06 9.47 -8.75
CA ALA A 186 20.28 9.74 -9.52
C ALA A 186 20.21 10.99 -10.43
N GLU A 187 19.02 11.54 -10.68
CA GLU A 187 18.83 12.85 -11.32
C GLU A 187 18.83 13.99 -10.27
N LEU A 188 18.15 13.80 -9.13
CA LEU A 188 18.11 14.78 -8.03
C LEU A 188 19.48 15.02 -7.39
N GLN A 189 20.32 13.99 -7.28
CA GLN A 189 21.71 14.11 -6.79
C GLN A 189 22.62 14.99 -7.68
N LYS A 190 22.16 15.36 -8.89
CA LYS A 190 22.89 16.23 -9.84
C LYS A 190 22.33 17.65 -9.92
N ALA A 191 21.22 17.93 -9.22
CA ALA A 191 20.60 19.25 -9.21
C ALA A 191 21.24 20.13 -8.13
N GLU A 192 21.82 21.27 -8.53
CA GLU A 192 22.47 22.22 -7.61
C GLU A 192 21.48 22.88 -6.64
N ALA A 193 20.23 23.04 -7.07
CA ALA A 193 19.12 23.51 -6.25
C ALA A 193 17.85 22.71 -6.57
N VAL A 194 17.12 22.32 -5.52
CA VAL A 194 15.81 21.65 -5.65
C VAL A 194 14.72 22.68 -5.39
N CYS A 195 13.96 23.04 -6.42
CA CYS A 195 12.76 23.85 -6.28
C CYS A 195 11.56 22.97 -5.89
N TRP A 196 10.48 23.60 -5.41
CA TRP A 196 9.30 22.88 -4.95
C TRP A 196 8.70 21.98 -6.03
N ALA A 197 8.69 22.41 -7.29
CA ALA A 197 8.18 21.61 -8.41
C ALA A 197 8.98 20.30 -8.64
N SER A 198 10.33 20.34 -8.58
CA SER A 198 11.14 19.12 -8.74
C SER A 198 11.10 18.24 -7.47
N TRP A 199 10.93 18.84 -6.29
CA TRP A 199 10.62 18.12 -5.06
C TRP A 199 9.27 17.41 -5.12
N ILE A 200 8.22 18.06 -5.61
CA ILE A 200 6.87 17.48 -5.80
C ILE A 200 6.92 16.29 -6.77
N LEU A 201 7.68 16.39 -7.87
CA LEU A 201 7.91 15.26 -8.78
C LEU A 201 8.58 14.07 -8.06
N ALA A 202 9.65 14.33 -7.30
CA ALA A 202 10.35 13.32 -6.51
C ALA A 202 9.45 12.68 -5.42
N GLU A 203 8.61 13.49 -4.77
CA GLU A 203 7.67 13.10 -3.75
C GLU A 203 6.56 12.21 -4.34
N CYS A 204 6.00 12.60 -5.49
CA CYS A 204 5.04 11.78 -6.21
C CYS A 204 5.64 10.44 -6.67
N ILE A 205 6.91 10.39 -7.11
CA ILE A 205 7.61 9.14 -7.44
C ILE A 205 7.72 8.23 -6.20
N ARG A 206 8.23 8.75 -5.08
CA ARG A 206 8.39 7.99 -3.83
C ARG A 206 7.05 7.51 -3.27
N ARG A 207 6.01 8.35 -3.27
CA ARG A 207 4.65 7.95 -2.86
C ARG A 207 4.00 6.95 -3.81
N THR A 208 4.22 7.07 -5.11
CA THR A 208 3.73 6.08 -6.09
C THR A 208 4.41 4.72 -5.86
N ALA A 209 5.71 4.69 -5.57
CA ALA A 209 6.41 3.45 -5.22
C ALA A 209 5.86 2.83 -3.92
N LEU A 210 5.70 3.61 -2.86
CA LEU A 210 5.09 3.16 -1.60
C LEU A 210 3.67 2.60 -1.82
N VAL A 211 2.84 3.27 -2.64
CA VAL A 211 1.47 2.81 -2.96
C VAL A 211 1.46 1.56 -3.84
N VAL A 212 2.40 1.39 -4.79
CA VAL A 212 2.55 0.14 -5.57
C VAL A 212 2.84 -1.05 -4.63
N TYR A 213 3.80 -0.89 -3.72
CA TYR A 213 4.17 -1.96 -2.79
C TYR A 213 3.08 -2.24 -1.74
N MET A 214 2.40 -1.21 -1.24
CA MET A 214 1.25 -1.39 -0.35
C MET A 214 0.06 -2.05 -1.06
N LEU A 215 -0.29 -1.65 -2.28
CA LEU A 215 -1.42 -2.24 -3.04
C LEU A 215 -1.25 -3.75 -3.21
N TYR A 216 -0.07 -4.18 -3.67
CA TYR A 216 0.21 -5.60 -3.90
C TYR A 216 0.53 -6.37 -2.61
N GLY A 217 1.21 -5.76 -1.64
CA GLY A 217 1.44 -6.35 -0.32
C GLY A 217 0.14 -6.66 0.41
N VAL A 218 -0.75 -5.66 0.54
CA VAL A 218 -2.08 -5.81 1.17
C VAL A 218 -2.95 -6.84 0.44
N HIS A 219 -2.99 -6.79 -0.91
CA HIS A 219 -3.72 -7.78 -1.69
C HIS A 219 -3.19 -9.20 -1.50
N SER A 220 -1.86 -9.38 -1.46
CA SER A 220 -1.23 -10.67 -1.20
C SER A 220 -1.50 -11.19 0.21
N ILE A 221 -1.51 -10.32 1.23
CA ILE A 221 -1.88 -10.69 2.62
C ILE A 221 -3.31 -11.24 2.64
N VAL A 222 -4.26 -10.55 1.99
CA VAL A 222 -5.67 -10.99 1.91
C VAL A 222 -5.84 -12.29 1.11
N ARG A 223 -4.95 -12.59 0.16
CA ARG A 223 -5.04 -13.77 -0.72
C ARG A 223 -4.28 -15.00 -0.21
N GLN A 224 -3.19 -14.80 0.54
CA GLN A 224 -2.18 -15.83 0.84
C GLN A 224 -1.60 -15.74 2.27
N GLY A 225 -1.99 -14.73 3.07
CA GLY A 225 -1.43 -14.49 4.41
C GLY A 225 -0.02 -13.88 4.43
N ILE A 226 0.58 -13.63 3.26
CA ILE A 226 1.98 -13.23 3.06
C ILE A 226 2.09 -11.86 2.39
N CYS A 227 2.94 -10.98 2.91
CA CYS A 227 3.24 -9.69 2.31
C CYS A 227 4.37 -9.79 1.26
N ILE A 228 4.03 -9.98 -0.01
CA ILE A 228 5.02 -9.96 -1.10
C ILE A 228 5.73 -8.60 -1.13
N GLY A 229 7.06 -8.62 -1.27
CA GLY A 229 7.88 -7.42 -1.36
C GLY A 229 8.14 -6.70 -0.04
N PHE A 230 7.80 -7.29 1.12
CA PHE A 230 7.97 -6.66 2.44
C PHE A 230 9.38 -6.09 2.68
N HIS A 231 10.44 -6.88 2.45
CA HIS A 231 11.84 -6.43 2.61
C HIS A 231 12.21 -5.24 1.72
N THR A 232 11.57 -5.10 0.56
CA THR A 232 11.75 -3.93 -0.31
C THR A 232 10.94 -2.74 0.20
N LEU A 233 9.70 -2.97 0.62
CA LEU A 233 8.80 -1.96 1.18
C LEU A 233 9.43 -1.25 2.39
N VAL A 234 9.97 -2.00 3.36
CA VAL A 234 10.67 -1.42 4.54
C VAL A 234 11.88 -0.57 4.16
N ALA A 235 12.57 -0.92 3.07
CA ALA A 235 13.70 -0.16 2.53
C ALA A 235 13.32 1.05 1.65
N LEU A 236 12.04 1.26 1.30
CA LEU A 236 11.65 2.38 0.44
C LEU A 236 11.87 3.75 1.14
N PRO A 237 12.40 4.76 0.43
CA PRO A 237 12.68 6.08 0.99
C PRO A 237 11.44 6.98 1.04
N MET A 238 11.18 7.52 2.23
CA MET A 238 10.14 8.51 2.53
C MET A 238 10.79 9.86 2.83
N SER A 239 10.22 10.98 2.37
CA SER A 239 10.75 12.30 2.76
C SER A 239 10.40 12.62 4.21
N THR A 240 11.30 13.32 4.89
CA THR A 240 11.06 13.93 6.20
C THR A 240 10.32 15.27 6.10
N ALA A 241 10.25 15.87 4.91
CA ALA A 241 9.62 17.16 4.63
C ALA A 241 8.10 17.01 4.39
N PHE A 242 7.38 16.44 5.35
CA PHE A 242 5.97 16.05 5.19
C PHE A 242 5.04 17.22 4.80
N ASN A 243 5.18 18.37 5.46
CA ASN A 243 4.31 19.53 5.27
C ASN A 243 4.48 20.18 3.88
N SER A 244 5.66 20.07 3.29
CA SER A 244 6.02 20.54 1.95
C SER A 244 5.13 19.97 0.84
N TRP A 245 4.35 18.91 1.10
CA TRP A 245 3.32 18.42 0.17
C TRP A 245 2.12 19.36 0.03
N ASN A 246 1.78 20.13 1.07
CA ASN A 246 0.61 21.02 1.07
C ASN A 246 0.98 22.49 0.83
N SER A 247 2.24 22.86 1.05
CA SER A 247 2.68 24.26 1.10
C SER A 247 4.09 24.43 0.51
N GLU A 248 4.22 25.30 -0.49
CA GLU A 248 5.50 25.74 -1.03
C GLU A 248 6.28 26.60 -0.01
N ALA A 249 5.58 27.37 0.84
CA ALA A 249 6.21 28.13 1.91
C ALA A 249 6.87 27.21 2.95
N ASP A 250 6.24 26.08 3.28
CA ASP A 250 6.79 25.10 4.22
C ASP A 250 8.02 24.41 3.61
N HIS A 251 8.02 24.19 2.29
CA HIS A 251 9.19 23.70 1.56
C HIS A 251 10.37 24.68 1.59
N LEU A 252 10.13 25.97 1.38
CA LEU A 252 11.17 27.01 1.43
C LEU A 252 11.75 27.21 2.83
N ASN A 253 10.99 26.90 3.88
CA ASN A 253 11.44 26.96 5.28
C ASN A 253 12.11 25.65 5.76
N GLN A 254 12.08 24.56 4.97
CA GLN A 254 12.64 23.27 5.35
C GLN A 254 14.17 23.26 5.14
N PRO A 255 15.00 22.99 6.17
CA PRO A 255 16.46 23.05 6.03
C PRO A 255 17.07 21.91 5.21
N GLU A 256 16.41 20.74 5.19
CA GLU A 256 16.86 19.55 4.44
C GLU A 256 15.68 18.97 3.63
N PRO A 257 15.19 19.65 2.57
CA PRO A 257 13.96 19.24 1.88
C PRO A 257 14.12 17.91 1.13
N THR A 258 15.35 17.59 0.68
CA THR A 258 15.71 16.34 0.03
C THR A 258 15.90 15.16 0.99
N ARG A 259 15.92 15.38 2.30
CA ARG A 259 16.22 14.33 3.29
C ARG A 259 15.12 13.27 3.33
N THR A 260 15.55 12.03 3.12
CA THR A 260 14.72 10.84 3.25
C THR A 260 15.18 9.93 4.39
N ILE A 261 14.25 9.15 4.93
CA ILE A 261 14.47 8.00 5.82
C ILE A 261 13.81 6.76 5.20
N THR A 262 14.18 5.55 5.61
CA THR A 262 13.47 4.34 5.16
C THR A 262 12.07 4.27 5.79
N TYR A 263 11.14 3.57 5.14
CA TYR A 263 9.83 3.26 5.71
C TYR A 263 9.97 2.53 7.05
N GLU A 264 10.96 1.64 7.20
CA GLU A 264 11.33 1.01 8.47
C GLU A 264 11.59 2.04 9.58
N MET A 265 12.59 2.92 9.40
CA MET A 265 12.96 3.96 10.37
C MET A 265 11.80 4.88 10.72
N PHE A 266 10.92 5.20 9.75
CA PHE A 266 9.70 5.94 10.01
C PHE A 266 8.73 5.16 10.90
N THR A 267 8.45 3.88 10.61
CA THR A 267 7.56 3.05 11.42
C THR A 267 8.14 2.70 12.80
N GLU A 268 9.44 2.86 13.03
CA GLU A 268 10.03 2.71 14.36
C GLU A 268 10.03 4.04 15.13
N GLY A 269 10.40 5.14 14.48
CA GLY A 269 10.54 6.46 15.10
C GLY A 269 9.23 7.23 15.34
N TRP A 270 8.11 6.84 14.72
CA TRP A 270 6.85 7.61 14.81
C TRP A 270 6.34 7.97 16.22
N PRO A 271 6.48 7.15 17.29
CA PRO A 271 5.92 7.50 18.61
C PRO A 271 6.67 8.65 19.29
N ALA A 272 7.90 8.94 18.86
CA ALA A 272 8.73 10.03 19.38
C ALA A 272 8.36 11.40 18.80
N MET A 273 7.38 11.47 17.89
CA MET A 273 6.95 12.68 17.20
C MET A 273 5.44 12.93 17.41
N PRO A 274 5.00 13.34 18.62
CA PRO A 274 3.59 13.65 18.88
C PRO A 274 3.15 14.88 18.08
N ARG A 275 2.42 14.64 17.00
CA ARG A 275 1.80 15.66 16.14
C ARG A 275 0.64 15.06 15.36
N LYS A 276 -0.19 15.91 14.76
CA LYS A 276 -1.19 15.48 13.76
C LYS A 276 -0.50 14.79 12.60
N LEU A 277 -0.93 13.56 12.28
CA LEU A 277 -0.37 12.72 11.22
C LEU A 277 -1.06 13.04 9.89
N LEU A 278 -0.27 13.33 8.85
CA LEU A 278 -0.82 13.57 7.52
C LEU A 278 -1.47 12.29 6.93
N PRO A 279 -2.39 12.41 5.96
CA PRO A 279 -3.07 11.25 5.37
C PRO A 279 -2.14 10.15 4.83
N LEU A 280 -0.96 10.48 4.29
CA LEU A 280 0.05 9.49 3.91
C LEU A 280 0.61 8.74 5.12
N GLU A 281 0.91 9.45 6.20
CA GLU A 281 1.53 8.90 7.40
C GLU A 281 0.59 7.91 8.07
N LYS A 282 -0.70 8.26 8.18
CA LYS A 282 -1.75 7.33 8.63
C LYS A 282 -1.84 6.11 7.70
N PHE A 283 -1.86 6.31 6.38
CA PHE A 283 -1.89 5.22 5.40
C PHE A 283 -0.70 4.25 5.55
N LEU A 284 0.47 4.75 5.91
CA LEU A 284 1.69 3.95 6.08
C LEU A 284 1.82 3.33 7.48
N LEU A 285 1.30 3.95 8.54
CA LEU A 285 1.43 3.43 9.91
C LEU A 285 0.36 2.38 10.28
N VAL A 286 -0.89 2.55 9.83
CA VAL A 286 -2.01 1.66 10.17
C VAL A 286 -1.75 0.17 9.84
N PRO A 287 -1.14 -0.21 8.69
CA PRO A 287 -0.77 -1.61 8.39
C PRO A 287 0.09 -2.30 9.46
N CYS A 288 0.96 -1.56 10.14
CA CYS A 288 1.97 -2.13 11.04
C CYS A 288 1.73 -1.83 12.53
N LYS A 289 0.87 -0.85 12.86
CA LYS A 289 0.59 -0.40 14.24
C LYS A 289 -0.87 -0.55 14.66
N GLY A 290 -1.78 -0.72 13.70
CA GLY A 290 -3.22 -0.84 13.92
C GLY A 290 -3.93 0.51 14.07
N ILE A 291 -5.15 0.62 13.55
CA ILE A 291 -5.89 1.90 13.46
C ILE A 291 -6.11 2.55 14.82
N ASN A 292 -6.58 1.78 15.81
CA ASN A 292 -6.84 2.25 17.18
C ASN A 292 -5.59 2.85 17.87
N THR A 293 -4.40 2.32 17.57
CA THR A 293 -3.12 2.86 18.07
C THR A 293 -2.79 4.21 17.43
N ILE A 294 -3.13 4.41 16.16
CA ILE A 294 -2.87 5.66 15.43
C ILE A 294 -3.88 6.73 15.84
N GLU A 295 -5.15 6.39 16.02
CA GLU A 295 -6.18 7.32 16.47
C GLU A 295 -5.99 7.76 17.93
N ALA A 296 -5.43 6.91 18.80
CA ALA A 296 -5.08 7.28 20.17
C ALA A 296 -3.85 8.22 20.29
N TYR A 297 -3.03 8.34 19.24
CA TYR A 297 -1.84 9.20 19.20
C TYR A 297 -2.03 10.47 18.34
N ASP A 298 -3.03 10.51 17.47
CA ASP A 298 -3.30 11.66 16.60
C ASP A 298 -4.00 12.79 17.37
N ILE A 299 -3.37 13.97 17.41
CA ILE A 299 -3.85 15.10 18.23
C ILE A 299 -5.12 15.72 17.60
N PRO A 300 -6.26 15.77 18.31
CA PRO A 300 -7.48 16.37 17.80
C PRO A 300 -7.35 17.88 17.52
N GLU A 301 -8.07 18.37 16.51
CA GLU A 301 -8.01 19.78 16.10
C GLU A 301 -8.42 20.78 17.20
N SER A 302 -9.18 20.34 18.20
CA SER A 302 -9.64 21.14 19.34
C SER A 302 -8.56 21.50 20.37
N VAL A 303 -7.30 21.11 20.15
CA VAL A 303 -6.17 21.33 21.09
C VAL A 303 -5.13 22.30 20.51
N VAL A 304 -5.30 22.77 19.27
CA VAL A 304 -4.41 23.76 18.64
C VAL A 304 -5.05 25.14 18.71
N VAL A 305 -4.62 25.94 19.70
CA VAL A 305 -5.00 27.35 19.95
C VAL A 305 -3.72 28.17 20.12
#